data_AF-J6H2G5-F1
#
_entry.id   AF-J6H2G5-F1
#
_cell.length_a   1.000
_cell.length_b   1.000
_cell.length_c   1.000
_cell.angle_alpha   90.00
_cell.angle_beta   90.00
_cell.angle_gamma   90.00
#
_symmetry.space_group_name_H-M   'P 1'
#
loop_
_entity.id
_entity.type
_entity.pdbx_description
1 polymer ?
#
loop_
_entity_poly.entity_id
_entity_poly.type
_entity_poly.pdbx_seq_one_letter_code
_entity_poly.pdbx_strand_id
1 'polypeptide(L)'
;MSHLVAIVGRPNVGKSTLFNRLTQTRGAIVSEEAGTTRDRQYGKVSWLDREFSIVDTGGWVVGSEDIFEGEINKQVEIAMEEADVILFVVDVESGITDLDDEVAAKLRRTKKPVLLVANKADNFAQHYEAAEFYSFGLGDPMPISAVSGSGTGDLLDAITKNLPEGEYVDETLDAPRIAIVGRPNAGKSSLVNAFIGEERNIVTNVAGTTRDSIYTHYTKFGMNFYLVDTAGIRKRGKVNEDLEYYSVIRSIRAIENSDVCILMLDATRGIESQDLNIFSLIQKNSKGLIVCVNKWDLVEDKSNAVIKTFENAIRERLAPFTDFPIIFISALTKQRIFKVLEEVQQVYERRSKRIPTSKLNEVMLPIIEATPPPATKGKYIKIKYVMQLPTAVPSFAFFANLPQWVKEPYRRFLENQIRAHWDFSGTPINIFIREK
;
A
#
# COMPACT_ATOMS: atom_id res chain seq x y z
N MET A 1 -6.15 -11.95 2.77
CA MET A 1 -4.79 -11.38 2.85
C MET A 1 -4.41 -10.83 1.49
N SER A 2 -3.63 -9.75 1.42
CA SER A 2 -3.07 -9.31 0.15
C SER A 2 -1.87 -10.19 -0.23
N HIS A 3 -1.93 -10.79 -1.42
CA HIS A 3 -0.83 -11.58 -1.98
C HIS A 3 0.25 -10.65 -2.55
N LEU A 4 1.52 -10.99 -2.41
CA LEU A 4 2.65 -10.21 -2.94
C LEU A 4 3.45 -11.05 -3.95
N VAL A 5 3.72 -10.47 -5.11
CA VAL A 5 4.55 -11.04 -6.18
C VAL A 5 5.80 -10.19 -6.33
N ALA A 6 6.98 -10.79 -6.27
CA ALA A 6 8.24 -10.06 -6.42
C ALA A 6 8.89 -10.36 -7.78
N ILE A 7 9.33 -9.31 -8.49
CA ILE A 7 10.09 -9.43 -9.73
C ILE A 7 11.57 -9.30 -9.42
N VAL A 8 12.33 -10.38 -9.64
CA VAL A 8 13.78 -10.45 -9.43
C VAL A 8 14.49 -10.82 -10.73
N GLY A 9 15.78 -10.53 -10.80
CA GLY A 9 16.63 -10.77 -11.96
C GLY A 9 17.67 -9.68 -12.12
N ARG A 10 18.72 -9.93 -12.91
CA ARG A 10 19.81 -8.97 -13.10
C ARG A 10 19.33 -7.67 -13.78
N PRO A 11 20.14 -6.58 -13.77
CA PRO A 11 19.80 -5.35 -14.47
C PRO A 11 19.47 -5.57 -15.96
N ASN A 12 18.64 -4.68 -16.52
CA ASN A 12 18.31 -4.61 -17.95
C ASN A 12 17.54 -5.79 -18.59
N VAL A 13 17.17 -6.84 -17.83
CA VAL A 13 16.31 -7.95 -18.33
C VAL A 13 14.84 -7.55 -18.57
N GLY A 14 14.48 -6.29 -18.34
CA GLY A 14 13.13 -5.76 -18.59
C GLY A 14 12.13 -5.89 -17.43
N LYS A 15 12.59 -6.09 -16.19
CA LYS A 15 11.74 -6.13 -14.97
C LYS A 15 10.74 -4.97 -14.88
N SER A 16 11.21 -3.73 -15.06
CA SER A 16 10.35 -2.55 -14.96
C SER A 16 9.35 -2.43 -16.13
N THR A 17 9.72 -2.93 -17.30
CA THR A 17 8.81 -3.01 -18.45
C THR A 17 7.69 -4.00 -18.15
N LEU A 18 8.02 -5.17 -17.58
CA LEU A 18 7.06 -6.17 -17.15
C LEU A 18 6.16 -5.64 -16.03
N PHE A 19 6.72 -5.01 -15.01
CA PHE A 19 5.97 -4.37 -13.94
C PHE A 19 4.90 -3.41 -14.47
N ASN A 20 5.29 -2.48 -15.36
CA ASN A 20 4.37 -1.50 -15.92
C ASN A 20 3.30 -2.15 -16.82
N ARG A 21 3.64 -3.26 -17.49
CA ARG A 21 2.70 -4.05 -18.29
C ARG A 21 1.62 -4.64 -17.39
N LEU A 22 2.03 -5.37 -16.36
CA LEU A 22 1.11 -6.11 -15.49
C LEU A 22 0.23 -5.17 -14.66
N THR A 23 0.76 -4.01 -14.26
CA THR A 23 0.02 -2.98 -13.51
C THR A 23 -0.86 -2.08 -14.38
N GLN A 24 -0.85 -2.26 -15.71
CA GLN A 24 -1.62 -1.47 -16.68
C GLN A 24 -1.40 0.05 -16.57
N THR A 25 -0.24 0.49 -16.07
CA THR A 25 0.08 1.91 -15.80
C THR A 25 0.19 2.78 -17.06
N ARG A 26 -0.01 2.23 -18.26
CA ARG A 26 -0.12 2.99 -19.52
C ARG A 26 -1.54 3.45 -19.88
N GLY A 27 -2.57 3.13 -19.08
CA GLY A 27 -3.98 3.41 -19.42
C GLY A 27 -4.79 4.28 -18.44
N ALA A 28 -4.30 4.57 -17.24
CA ALA A 28 -5.03 5.36 -16.25
C ALA A 28 -4.52 6.82 -16.24
N ILE A 29 -5.29 7.69 -16.91
CA ILE A 29 -5.38 9.15 -16.77
C ILE A 29 -4.20 9.83 -16.06
N VAL A 30 -3.44 10.56 -16.87
CA VAL A 30 -2.45 11.56 -16.49
C VAL A 30 -2.99 12.48 -15.38
N SER A 31 -2.44 12.38 -14.17
CA SER A 31 -2.27 13.55 -13.30
C SER A 31 -0.77 13.85 -13.20
N GLU A 32 -0.31 14.75 -14.06
CA GLU A 32 0.94 15.46 -13.90
C GLU A 32 0.80 16.40 -12.69
N GLU A 33 0.94 15.87 -11.47
CA GLU A 33 1.39 16.68 -10.35
C GLU A 33 2.92 16.64 -10.35
N ALA A 34 3.49 17.78 -10.73
CA ALA A 34 4.92 18.03 -10.79
C ALA A 34 5.55 17.83 -9.40
N GLY A 35 6.38 16.79 -9.28
CA GLY A 35 7.05 16.40 -8.03
C GLY A 35 7.38 14.91 -7.92
N THR A 36 6.90 14.07 -8.85
CA THR A 36 7.10 12.61 -8.83
C THR A 36 8.45 12.18 -9.41
N THR A 37 9.54 12.54 -8.73
CA THR A 37 10.85 11.93 -8.98
C THR A 37 10.90 10.50 -8.44
N ARG A 38 10.91 9.52 -9.35
CA ARG A 38 11.66 8.25 -9.29
C ARG A 38 11.37 7.19 -8.20
N ASP A 39 10.24 7.18 -7.50
CA ASP A 39 10.00 6.17 -6.46
C ASP A 39 9.29 4.91 -7.00
N ARG A 40 10.12 3.95 -7.45
CA ARG A 40 9.84 2.77 -8.28
C ARG A 40 9.82 1.50 -7.41
N GLN A 41 8.88 0.55 -7.43
CA GLN A 41 7.77 0.22 -8.32
C GLN A 41 6.90 -0.80 -7.54
N TYR A 42 5.90 -0.30 -6.82
CA TYR A 42 4.86 -1.09 -6.17
C TYR A 42 3.54 -0.87 -6.90
N GLY A 43 2.82 -1.95 -7.22
CA GLY A 43 1.57 -1.85 -7.97
C GLY A 43 0.58 -2.95 -7.60
N LYS A 44 -0.68 -2.74 -7.94
CA LYS A 44 -1.73 -3.75 -7.85
C LYS A 44 -2.04 -4.29 -9.22
N VAL A 45 -2.29 -5.59 -9.28
CA VAL A 45 -2.67 -6.32 -10.49
C VAL A 45 -3.98 -7.05 -10.18
N SER A 46 -4.93 -6.95 -11.11
CA SER A 46 -6.19 -7.69 -11.08
C SER A 46 -6.26 -8.57 -12.32
N TRP A 47 -6.50 -9.87 -12.11
CA TRP A 47 -6.59 -10.87 -13.19
C TRP A 47 -7.55 -12.00 -12.80
N LEU A 48 -8.54 -12.29 -13.66
CA LEU A 48 -9.55 -13.33 -13.46
C LEU A 48 -10.13 -13.35 -12.02
N ASP A 49 -10.59 -12.18 -11.55
CA ASP A 49 -11.14 -11.93 -10.22
C ASP A 49 -10.18 -12.14 -9.03
N ARG A 50 -8.89 -12.39 -9.28
CA ARG A 50 -7.85 -12.41 -8.25
C ARG A 50 -7.06 -11.09 -8.27
N GLU A 51 -6.89 -10.50 -7.10
CA GLU A 51 -6.03 -9.35 -6.90
C GLU A 51 -4.74 -9.75 -6.19
N PHE A 52 -3.63 -9.18 -6.64
CA PHE A 52 -2.35 -9.30 -5.95
C PHE A 52 -1.52 -8.04 -6.14
N SER A 53 -0.60 -7.85 -5.21
CA SER A 53 0.37 -6.79 -5.19
C SER A 53 1.65 -7.25 -5.88
N ILE A 54 2.30 -6.38 -6.64
CA ILE A 54 3.55 -6.67 -7.34
C ILE A 54 4.62 -5.65 -6.98
N VAL A 55 5.85 -6.10 -6.81
CA VAL A 55 7.02 -5.25 -6.52
C VAL A 55 8.17 -5.56 -7.48
N ASP A 56 8.73 -4.53 -8.12
CA ASP A 56 10.00 -4.65 -8.86
C ASP A 56 11.16 -4.36 -7.92
N THR A 57 12.00 -5.37 -7.69
CA THR A 57 13.15 -5.24 -6.77
C THR A 57 14.29 -4.44 -7.37
N GLY A 58 14.36 -4.30 -8.71
CA GLY A 58 15.52 -3.72 -9.40
C GLY A 58 15.62 -2.19 -9.38
N GLY A 59 14.57 -1.48 -8.95
CA GLY A 59 14.51 -0.02 -9.02
C GLY A 59 15.41 0.75 -8.04
N TRP A 60 16.11 0.07 -7.14
CA TRP A 60 16.74 0.65 -5.95
C TRP A 60 18.28 0.75 -6.00
N VAL A 61 18.93 0.26 -7.07
CA VAL A 61 20.40 0.21 -7.14
C VAL A 61 20.98 1.49 -7.74
N VAL A 62 21.86 2.15 -6.98
CA VAL A 62 22.73 3.24 -7.44
C VAL A 62 24.16 2.83 -7.10
N GLY A 63 25.02 2.54 -8.10
CA GLY A 63 26.41 2.15 -7.84
C GLY A 63 27.13 1.56 -9.05
N SER A 64 28.42 1.25 -8.90
CA SER A 64 29.32 0.58 -9.86
C SER A 64 29.12 -0.95 -9.88
N GLU A 65 29.74 -1.67 -10.83
CA GLU A 65 29.61 -3.14 -11.06
C GLU A 65 29.67 -4.00 -9.78
N ASP A 66 30.64 -3.80 -8.88
CA ASP A 66 30.76 -4.56 -7.62
C ASP A 66 29.63 -4.28 -6.60
N ILE A 67 28.98 -3.11 -6.68
CA ILE A 67 27.85 -2.76 -5.82
C ILE A 67 26.57 -3.45 -6.33
N PHE A 68 26.47 -3.75 -7.63
CA PHE A 68 25.29 -4.39 -8.20
C PHE A 68 25.11 -5.82 -7.72
N GLU A 69 26.16 -6.63 -7.62
CA GLU A 69 26.07 -8.02 -7.15
C GLU A 69 25.53 -8.13 -5.72
N GLY A 70 26.08 -7.32 -4.81
CA GLY A 70 25.62 -7.26 -3.42
C GLY A 70 24.15 -6.84 -3.29
N GLU A 71 23.72 -5.89 -4.12
CA GLU A 71 22.34 -5.40 -4.11
C GLU A 71 21.35 -6.38 -4.77
N ILE A 72 21.72 -7.07 -5.84
CA ILE A 72 20.91 -8.15 -6.44
C ILE A 72 20.71 -9.27 -5.43
N ASN A 73 21.78 -9.66 -4.74
CA ASN A 73 21.74 -10.70 -3.73
C ASN A 73 20.78 -10.38 -2.58
N LYS A 74 20.78 -9.14 -2.11
CA LYS A 74 19.83 -8.66 -1.10
C LYS A 74 18.39 -8.73 -1.62
N GLN A 75 18.14 -8.24 -2.84
CA GLN A 75 16.80 -8.24 -3.44
C GLN A 75 16.20 -9.65 -3.54
N VAL A 76 17.00 -10.64 -3.93
CA VAL A 76 16.58 -12.04 -4.00
C VAL A 76 16.23 -12.59 -2.63
N GLU A 77 17.04 -12.32 -1.61
CA GLU A 77 16.76 -12.74 -0.23
C GLU A 77 15.46 -12.13 0.28
N ILE A 78 15.24 -10.84 0.01
CA ILE A 78 13.99 -10.17 0.41
C ILE A 78 12.78 -10.78 -0.29
N ALA A 79 12.88 -11.05 -1.59
CA ALA A 79 11.82 -11.73 -2.34
C ALA A 79 11.56 -13.15 -1.83
N MET A 80 12.58 -13.85 -1.33
CA MET A 80 12.43 -15.17 -0.72
C MET A 80 11.75 -15.12 0.65
N GLU A 81 11.93 -14.04 1.42
CA GLU A 81 11.34 -13.88 2.77
C GLU A 81 9.93 -13.28 2.74
N GLU A 82 9.78 -12.15 2.07
CA GLU A 82 8.50 -11.51 1.77
C GLU A 82 7.92 -12.18 0.51
N ALA A 83 7.04 -11.68 -0.34
CA ALA A 83 6.49 -12.42 -1.50
C ALA A 83 5.87 -13.84 -1.27
N ASP A 84 4.81 -14.10 -2.00
CA ASP A 84 4.09 -15.38 -2.05
C ASP A 84 4.46 -16.13 -3.33
N VAL A 85 4.79 -15.41 -4.40
CA VAL A 85 5.31 -15.92 -5.68
C VAL A 85 6.47 -15.04 -6.14
N ILE A 86 7.53 -15.64 -6.68
CA ILE A 86 8.71 -14.93 -7.19
C ILE A 86 8.76 -15.09 -8.71
N LEU A 87 8.87 -13.97 -9.44
CA LEU A 87 9.14 -13.95 -10.88
C LEU A 87 10.63 -13.75 -11.09
N PHE A 88 11.31 -14.79 -11.56
CA PHE A 88 12.71 -14.68 -11.96
C PHE A 88 12.78 -14.35 -13.44
N VAL A 89 13.08 -13.09 -13.75
CA VAL A 89 13.11 -12.57 -15.12
C VAL A 89 14.51 -12.66 -15.69
N VAL A 90 14.63 -13.33 -16.83
CA VAL A 90 15.84 -13.45 -17.64
C VAL A 90 15.60 -12.91 -19.04
N ASP A 91 16.67 -12.70 -19.80
CA ASP A 91 16.64 -12.04 -21.10
C ASP A 91 17.11 -12.99 -22.19
N VAL A 92 16.18 -13.38 -23.07
CA VAL A 92 16.41 -14.34 -24.15
C VAL A 92 17.50 -13.85 -25.11
N GLU A 93 17.59 -12.54 -25.38
CA GLU A 93 18.54 -12.01 -26.37
C GLU A 93 20.00 -12.16 -25.92
N SER A 94 20.23 -12.09 -24.62
CA SER A 94 21.55 -12.16 -24.00
C SER A 94 21.91 -13.54 -23.45
N GLY A 95 20.91 -14.42 -23.36
CA GLY A 95 21.00 -15.73 -22.74
C GLY A 95 21.45 -15.74 -21.28
N ILE A 96 22.00 -16.88 -20.85
CA ILE A 96 22.44 -17.14 -19.48
C ILE A 96 23.72 -16.37 -19.15
N THR A 97 23.75 -15.76 -17.95
CA THR A 97 24.93 -15.09 -17.41
C THR A 97 25.26 -15.62 -16.01
N ASP A 98 26.49 -15.40 -15.54
CA ASP A 98 26.93 -15.81 -14.19
C ASP A 98 26.02 -15.25 -13.09
N LEU A 99 25.55 -14.00 -13.25
CA LEU A 99 24.60 -13.38 -12.33
C LEU A 99 23.25 -14.11 -12.29
N ASP A 100 22.78 -14.61 -13.43
CA ASP A 100 21.53 -15.36 -13.49
C ASP A 100 21.70 -16.73 -12.81
N ASP A 101 22.85 -17.38 -12.96
CA ASP A 101 23.18 -18.65 -12.29
C ASP A 101 23.26 -18.50 -10.76
N GLU A 102 23.86 -17.41 -10.26
CA GLU A 102 23.91 -17.10 -8.83
C GLU A 102 22.52 -16.88 -8.25
N VAL A 103 21.70 -16.06 -8.93
CA VAL A 103 20.31 -15.81 -8.52
C VAL A 103 19.50 -17.10 -8.54
N ALA A 104 19.62 -17.90 -9.60
CA ALA A 104 18.95 -19.20 -9.71
C ALA A 104 19.38 -20.15 -8.58
N ALA A 105 20.66 -20.20 -8.23
CA ALA A 105 21.18 -21.03 -7.15
C ALA A 105 20.59 -20.68 -5.78
N LYS A 106 20.33 -19.39 -5.52
CA LYS A 106 19.62 -18.95 -4.32
C LYS A 106 18.14 -19.31 -4.37
N LEU A 107 17.47 -19.02 -5.49
CA LEU A 107 16.04 -19.29 -5.65
C LEU A 107 15.70 -20.78 -5.56
N ARG A 108 16.57 -21.68 -6.01
CA ARG A 108 16.41 -23.14 -5.82
C ARG A 108 16.29 -23.57 -4.35
N ARG A 109 16.77 -22.76 -3.40
CA ARG A 109 16.71 -23.05 -1.95
C ARG A 109 15.39 -22.60 -1.32
N THR A 110 14.58 -21.79 -1.99
CA THR A 110 13.29 -21.35 -1.47
C THR A 110 12.24 -22.46 -1.59
N LYS A 111 11.28 -22.48 -0.66
CA LYS A 111 10.09 -23.33 -0.77
C LYS A 111 8.93 -22.63 -1.48
N LYS A 112 9.10 -21.34 -1.81
CA LYS A 112 8.07 -20.54 -2.46
C LYS A 112 8.04 -20.83 -3.97
N PRO A 113 6.87 -20.73 -4.61
CA PRO A 113 6.78 -20.83 -6.06
C PRO A 113 7.67 -19.78 -6.75
N VAL A 114 8.52 -20.26 -7.66
CA VAL A 114 9.35 -19.42 -8.54
C VAL A 114 8.88 -19.67 -9.97
N LEU A 115 8.52 -18.61 -10.67
CA LEU A 115 8.18 -18.64 -12.10
C LEU A 115 9.35 -18.06 -12.88
N LEU A 116 9.93 -18.87 -13.76
CA LEU A 116 11.02 -18.47 -14.64
C LEU A 116 10.44 -17.77 -15.87
N VAL A 117 10.75 -16.48 -16.02
CA VAL A 117 10.18 -15.61 -17.05
C VAL A 117 11.26 -15.23 -18.04
N ALA A 118 11.22 -15.82 -19.23
CA ALA A 118 12.15 -15.56 -20.32
C ALA A 118 11.62 -14.36 -21.15
N ASN A 119 12.05 -13.16 -20.79
CA ASN A 119 11.56 -11.91 -21.38
C ASN A 119 12.30 -11.57 -22.69
N LYS A 120 11.71 -10.65 -23.46
CA LYS A 120 12.12 -10.24 -24.81
C LYS A 120 12.02 -11.33 -25.89
N ALA A 121 11.14 -12.31 -25.69
CA ALA A 121 10.72 -13.22 -26.74
C ALA A 121 9.71 -12.52 -27.67
N ASP A 122 10.21 -11.63 -28.53
CA ASP A 122 9.40 -10.78 -29.41
C ASP A 122 8.88 -11.52 -30.66
N ASN A 123 9.48 -12.66 -31.01
CA ASN A 123 9.09 -13.49 -32.14
C ASN A 123 9.15 -15.00 -31.84
N PHE A 124 8.51 -15.81 -32.68
CA PHE A 124 8.38 -17.26 -32.47
C PHE A 124 9.72 -18.02 -32.44
N ALA A 125 10.76 -17.52 -33.12
CA ALA A 125 12.09 -18.15 -33.07
C ALA A 125 12.70 -18.02 -31.66
N GLN A 126 12.57 -16.84 -31.05
CA GLN A 126 13.06 -16.55 -29.69
C GLN A 126 12.31 -17.36 -28.60
N HIS A 127 11.09 -17.86 -28.88
CA HIS A 127 10.43 -18.78 -27.95
C HIS A 127 11.20 -20.09 -27.80
N TYR A 128 11.90 -20.55 -28.85
CA TYR A 128 12.73 -21.75 -28.77
C TYR A 128 14.04 -21.50 -28.01
N GLU A 129 14.58 -20.28 -28.08
CA GLU A 129 15.80 -19.89 -27.36
C GLU A 129 15.58 -19.93 -25.84
N ALA A 130 14.35 -19.72 -25.36
CA ALA A 130 14.02 -19.86 -23.95
C ALA A 130 14.33 -21.25 -23.37
N ALA A 131 14.48 -22.30 -24.20
CA ALA A 131 14.80 -23.64 -23.76
C ALA A 131 16.17 -23.75 -23.04
N GLU A 132 17.11 -22.84 -23.27
CA GLU A 132 18.40 -22.89 -22.56
C GLU A 132 18.22 -22.71 -21.04
N PHE A 133 17.21 -21.93 -20.62
CA PHE A 133 16.98 -21.59 -19.22
C PHE A 133 16.43 -22.75 -18.38
N TYR A 134 16.06 -23.89 -19.00
CA TYR A 134 15.81 -25.14 -18.27
C TYR A 134 17.00 -25.55 -17.40
N SER A 135 18.22 -25.18 -17.79
CA SER A 135 19.45 -25.43 -17.03
C SER A 135 19.43 -24.88 -15.60
N PHE A 136 18.63 -23.85 -15.31
CA PHE A 136 18.49 -23.32 -13.95
C PHE A 136 17.75 -24.25 -13.00
N GLY A 137 17.02 -25.26 -13.50
CA GLY A 137 16.28 -26.22 -12.67
C GLY A 137 15.16 -25.57 -11.85
N LEU A 138 14.54 -24.51 -12.39
CA LEU A 138 13.45 -23.74 -11.76
C LEU A 138 12.08 -24.00 -12.43
N GLY A 139 11.95 -25.08 -13.20
CA GLY A 139 10.74 -25.42 -13.96
C GLY A 139 10.77 -24.88 -15.39
N ASP A 140 9.60 -24.87 -16.02
CA ASP A 140 9.45 -24.51 -17.44
C ASP A 140 9.60 -22.99 -17.63
N PRO A 141 10.53 -22.52 -18.49
CA PRO A 141 10.67 -21.10 -18.78
C PRO A 141 9.45 -20.60 -19.56
N MET A 142 8.88 -19.48 -19.12
CA MET A 142 7.75 -18.83 -19.75
C MET A 142 8.24 -17.72 -20.70
N PRO A 143 8.26 -17.94 -22.03
CA PRO A 143 8.67 -16.90 -22.97
C PRO A 143 7.61 -15.81 -23.03
N ILE A 144 8.03 -14.56 -22.80
CA ILE A 144 7.15 -13.39 -22.88
C ILE A 144 7.84 -12.23 -23.60
N SER A 145 7.02 -11.28 -24.04
CA SER A 145 7.49 -9.96 -24.43
C SER A 145 6.75 -8.90 -23.60
N ALA A 146 7.43 -8.32 -22.61
CA ALA A 146 6.86 -7.24 -21.81
C ALA A 146 6.50 -5.99 -22.63
N VAL A 147 7.18 -5.77 -23.77
CA VAL A 147 6.99 -4.61 -24.65
C VAL A 147 5.77 -4.77 -25.55
N SER A 148 5.50 -5.96 -26.07
CA SER A 148 4.29 -6.21 -26.87
C SER A 148 3.09 -6.66 -26.02
N GLY A 149 3.34 -7.34 -24.90
CA GLY A 149 2.35 -8.04 -24.09
C GLY A 149 2.18 -9.52 -24.46
N SER A 150 2.95 -10.04 -25.42
CA SER A 150 2.91 -11.47 -25.77
C SER A 150 3.28 -12.34 -24.57
N GLY A 151 2.52 -13.42 -24.34
CA GLY A 151 2.74 -14.38 -23.24
C GLY A 151 2.40 -13.86 -21.84
N THR A 152 2.07 -12.58 -21.65
CA THR A 152 1.81 -12.05 -20.30
C THR A 152 0.48 -12.53 -19.70
N GLY A 153 -0.48 -12.96 -20.53
CA GLY A 153 -1.72 -13.59 -20.06
C GLY A 153 -1.46 -14.94 -19.39
N ASP A 154 -0.72 -15.81 -20.08
CA ASP A 154 -0.31 -17.13 -19.54
C ASP A 154 0.53 -16.96 -18.26
N LEU A 155 1.39 -15.95 -18.22
CA LEU A 155 2.14 -15.59 -17.00
C LEU A 155 1.19 -15.21 -15.85
N LEU A 156 0.15 -14.40 -16.10
CA LEU A 156 -0.83 -14.03 -15.08
C LEU A 156 -1.66 -15.23 -14.61
N ASP A 157 -2.00 -16.16 -15.51
CA ASP A 157 -2.62 -17.44 -15.15
C ASP A 157 -1.69 -18.28 -14.26
N ALA A 158 -0.41 -18.38 -14.59
CA ALA A 158 0.57 -19.10 -13.78
C ALA A 158 0.79 -18.45 -12.41
N ILE A 159 0.86 -17.11 -12.35
CA ILE A 159 0.96 -16.36 -11.08
C ILE A 159 -0.25 -16.70 -10.22
N THR A 160 -1.46 -16.47 -10.74
CA THR A 160 -2.70 -16.67 -9.98
C THR A 160 -2.87 -18.12 -9.54
N LYS A 161 -2.47 -19.11 -10.34
CA LYS A 161 -2.49 -20.53 -9.93
C LYS A 161 -1.54 -20.85 -8.77
N ASN A 162 -0.41 -20.16 -8.68
CA ASN A 162 0.60 -20.37 -7.63
C ASN A 162 0.42 -19.48 -6.40
N LEU A 163 -0.45 -18.47 -6.46
CA LEU A 163 -0.84 -17.72 -5.28
C LEU A 163 -1.52 -18.67 -4.30
N PRO A 164 -1.15 -18.65 -3.00
CA PRO A 164 -1.75 -19.52 -2.01
C PRO A 164 -3.28 -19.41 -2.08
N GLU A 165 -3.96 -20.55 -1.99
CA GLU A 165 -5.40 -20.59 -1.79
C GLU A 165 -5.71 -19.99 -0.42
N GLY A 166 -5.86 -18.67 -0.41
CA GLY A 166 -6.61 -17.97 0.60
C GLY A 166 -8.00 -17.79 0.03
N GLU A 167 -9.00 -18.37 0.67
CA GLU A 167 -10.30 -17.73 0.65
C GLU A 167 -10.07 -16.24 0.93
N TYR A 168 -10.78 -15.36 0.23
CA TYR A 168 -11.14 -14.09 0.84
C TYR A 168 -11.96 -14.46 2.08
N VAL A 169 -11.27 -14.87 3.15
CA VAL A 169 -11.88 -14.89 4.44
C VAL A 169 -11.98 -13.41 4.74
N ASP A 170 -13.15 -12.87 4.42
CA ASP A 170 -13.78 -11.87 5.26
C ASP A 170 -13.97 -12.53 6.63
N GLU A 171 -12.85 -12.87 7.30
CA GLU A 171 -12.83 -12.85 8.75
C GLU A 171 -13.09 -11.38 9.00
N THR A 172 -14.36 -11.06 9.17
CA THR A 172 -14.81 -9.90 9.91
C THR A 172 -14.24 -10.12 11.30
N LEU A 173 -12.94 -9.85 11.42
CA LEU A 173 -12.27 -9.74 12.69
C LEU A 173 -13.11 -8.74 13.46
N ASP A 174 -13.47 -9.14 14.67
CA ASP A 174 -14.39 -8.44 15.56
C ASP A 174 -13.86 -7.09 16.05
N ALA A 175 -12.68 -6.69 15.58
CA ALA A 175 -11.97 -5.51 16.01
C ALA A 175 -11.14 -4.87 14.86
N PRO A 176 -10.86 -3.56 14.94
CA PRO A 176 -10.08 -2.84 13.94
C PRO A 176 -8.67 -3.41 13.77
N ARG A 177 -8.16 -3.43 12.53
CA ARG A 177 -6.75 -3.74 12.24
C ARG A 177 -5.93 -2.46 12.12
N ILE A 178 -4.86 -2.36 12.89
CA ILE A 178 -4.02 -1.17 12.99
C ILE A 178 -2.60 -1.47 12.53
N ALA A 179 -2.08 -0.69 11.58
CA ALA A 179 -0.68 -0.74 11.19
C ALA A 179 0.06 0.50 11.68
N ILE A 180 1.27 0.33 12.23
CA ILE A 180 2.17 1.43 12.60
C ILE A 180 3.28 1.49 11.56
N VAL A 181 3.27 2.54 10.76
CA VAL A 181 4.18 2.73 9.62
C VAL A 181 4.91 4.06 9.72
N GLY A 182 5.96 4.21 8.92
CA GLY A 182 6.84 5.38 8.96
C GLY A 182 8.27 4.96 8.66
N ARG A 183 9.15 5.95 8.50
CA ARG A 183 10.56 5.70 8.18
C ARG A 183 11.30 4.91 9.25
N PRO A 184 12.43 4.25 8.91
CA PRO A 184 13.34 3.69 9.90
C PRO A 184 13.65 4.71 11.01
N ASN A 185 13.77 4.23 12.25
CA ASN A 185 14.10 5.07 13.42
C ASN A 185 13.09 6.18 13.80
N ALA A 186 11.92 6.26 13.16
CA ALA A 186 10.82 7.15 13.56
C ALA A 186 10.19 6.77 14.92
N GLY A 187 10.58 5.62 15.51
CA GLY A 187 10.14 5.13 16.82
C GLY A 187 8.91 4.21 16.79
N LYS A 188 8.65 3.55 15.66
CA LYS A 188 7.58 2.54 15.50
C LYS A 188 7.65 1.42 16.55
N SER A 189 8.81 0.79 16.68
CA SER A 189 9.02 -0.31 17.65
C SER A 189 8.92 0.17 19.10
N SER A 190 9.38 1.39 19.39
CA SER A 190 9.22 2.00 20.71
C SER A 190 7.74 2.19 21.04
N LEU A 191 6.92 2.64 20.08
CA LEU A 191 5.48 2.80 20.27
C LEU A 191 4.77 1.46 20.48
N VAL A 192 5.10 0.45 19.66
CA VAL A 192 4.55 -0.91 19.82
C VAL A 192 4.95 -1.51 21.16
N ASN A 193 6.20 -1.35 21.58
CA ASN A 193 6.65 -1.80 22.90
C ASN A 193 6.01 -1.00 24.03
N ALA A 194 5.70 0.29 23.84
CA ALA A 194 4.96 1.06 24.82
C ALA A 194 3.53 0.53 24.99
N PHE A 195 2.89 0.08 23.90
CA PHE A 195 1.58 -0.58 23.95
C PHE A 195 1.65 -1.99 24.57
N ILE A 196 2.67 -2.80 24.23
CA ILE A 196 2.80 -4.19 24.69
C ILE A 196 3.39 -4.29 26.12
N GLY A 197 4.29 -3.38 26.48
CA GLY A 197 5.13 -3.42 27.69
C GLY A 197 4.44 -3.03 28.99
N GLU A 198 3.13 -2.76 28.96
CA GLU A 198 2.35 -2.59 30.18
C GLU A 198 1.85 -3.93 30.70
N GLU A 199 2.70 -4.61 31.46
CA GLU A 199 2.48 -5.84 32.25
C GLU A 199 1.50 -6.88 31.65
N ARG A 200 2.12 -7.96 31.17
CA ARG A 200 1.56 -9.23 30.70
C ARG A 200 0.21 -9.59 31.32
N ASN A 201 -0.80 -9.82 30.46
CA ASN A 201 -1.64 -11.02 30.48
C ASN A 201 -2.39 -11.18 29.14
N ILE A 202 -1.91 -12.19 28.38
CA ILE A 202 -2.58 -13.05 27.40
C ILE A 202 -3.24 -12.37 26.18
N VAL A 203 -2.43 -12.30 25.13
CA VAL A 203 -2.80 -12.54 23.73
C VAL A 203 -3.48 -13.90 23.65
N THR A 204 -4.76 -13.98 23.32
CA THR A 204 -5.37 -15.26 22.95
C THR A 204 -4.93 -15.62 21.54
N ASN A 205 -4.18 -16.71 21.40
CA ASN A 205 -4.22 -17.47 20.15
C ASN A 205 -5.64 -18.03 20.06
N VAL A 206 -6.51 -17.39 19.27
CA VAL A 206 -7.83 -17.95 19.00
C VAL A 206 -7.60 -19.30 18.29
N ALA A 207 -8.02 -20.39 18.93
CA ALA A 207 -7.87 -21.73 18.36
C ALA A 207 -8.67 -21.80 17.05
N GLY A 208 -7.96 -21.94 15.93
CA GLY A 208 -8.53 -21.90 14.57
C GLY A 208 -7.70 -21.07 13.58
N THR A 209 -6.85 -20.15 14.04
CA THR A 209 -6.04 -19.26 13.17
C THR A 209 -4.70 -19.88 12.74
N THR A 210 -4.68 -21.17 12.40
CA THR A 210 -3.46 -21.90 11.99
C THR A 210 -3.04 -21.60 10.56
N ARG A 211 -2.85 -20.31 10.23
CA ARG A 211 -2.08 -19.78 9.10
C ARG A 211 -1.72 -18.31 9.41
N ASP A 212 -0.61 -18.19 10.13
CA ASP A 212 0.28 -17.03 10.24
C ASP A 212 0.11 -16.00 11.37
N SER A 213 1.22 -15.87 12.12
CA SER A 213 1.56 -15.02 13.24
C SER A 213 1.56 -13.49 12.95
N ILE A 214 0.70 -13.02 12.06
CA ILE A 214 0.75 -11.66 11.52
C ILE A 214 0.12 -10.66 12.51
N TYR A 215 -0.93 -11.07 13.22
CA TYR A 215 -1.71 -10.19 14.09
C TYR A 215 -1.36 -10.38 15.57
N THR A 216 -1.21 -9.27 16.30
CA THR A 216 -1.24 -9.27 17.77
C THR A 216 -2.56 -8.65 18.23
N HIS A 217 -3.39 -9.43 18.91
CA HIS A 217 -4.64 -8.94 19.50
C HIS A 217 -4.36 -8.16 20.79
N TYR A 218 -5.00 -7.00 20.94
CA TYR A 218 -4.92 -6.11 22.08
C TYR A 218 -6.31 -5.82 22.64
N THR A 219 -6.52 -6.05 23.94
CA THR A 219 -7.84 -5.97 24.61
C THR A 219 -7.84 -5.13 25.90
N LYS A 220 -6.81 -4.29 26.11
CA LYS A 220 -6.62 -3.55 27.38
C LYS A 220 -7.19 -2.13 27.31
N PHE A 221 -7.49 -1.55 28.47
CA PHE A 221 -8.00 -0.16 28.62
C PHE A 221 -9.29 0.11 27.85
N GLY A 222 -10.17 -0.89 27.76
CA GLY A 222 -11.43 -0.79 27.01
C GLY A 222 -11.25 -0.75 25.48
N MET A 223 -10.02 -0.97 24.99
CA MET A 223 -9.70 -0.96 23.57
C MET A 223 -9.51 -2.39 23.06
N ASN A 224 -10.17 -2.71 21.96
CA ASN A 224 -10.10 -3.99 21.28
C ASN A 224 -9.60 -3.75 19.84
N PHE A 225 -8.43 -4.27 19.45
CA PHE A 225 -7.90 -4.17 18.09
C PHE A 225 -6.81 -5.20 17.79
N TYR A 226 -6.50 -5.38 16.51
CA TYR A 226 -5.38 -6.19 16.03
C TYR A 226 -4.24 -5.30 15.51
N LEU A 227 -3.03 -5.45 16.05
CA LEU A 227 -1.82 -4.88 15.46
C LEU A 227 -1.34 -5.76 14.31
N VAL A 228 -1.24 -5.16 13.12
CA VAL A 228 -0.72 -5.83 11.92
C VAL A 228 0.81 -5.81 11.94
N ASP A 229 1.42 -6.94 11.57
CA ASP A 229 2.86 -7.11 11.35
C ASP A 229 3.73 -6.89 12.61
N THR A 230 3.41 -7.63 13.66
CA THR A 230 4.17 -7.61 14.92
C THR A 230 5.33 -8.62 14.98
N ALA A 231 5.41 -9.55 14.02
CA ALA A 231 6.45 -10.57 13.94
C ALA A 231 7.86 -9.95 13.75
N GLY A 232 7.96 -8.85 13.00
CA GLY A 232 9.19 -8.06 12.84
C GLY A 232 9.61 -7.29 14.09
N ILE A 233 8.71 -7.09 15.05
CA ILE A 233 8.97 -6.34 16.30
C ILE A 233 9.31 -7.31 17.44
N ARG A 234 8.64 -8.46 17.52
CA ARG A 234 8.88 -9.48 18.57
C ARG A 234 10.23 -10.21 18.46
N LYS A 235 10.82 -10.32 17.26
CA LYS A 235 12.14 -10.97 17.05
C LYS A 235 13.34 -10.08 17.42
N ARG A 236 13.15 -8.82 17.83
CA ARG A 236 14.24 -7.83 18.00
C ARG A 236 14.95 -7.91 19.34
N GLY A 237 15.57 -9.06 19.62
CA GLY A 237 16.61 -9.17 20.63
C GLY A 237 18.02 -8.93 20.09
N LYS A 238 18.29 -9.09 18.78
CA LYS A 238 19.68 -9.28 18.31
C LYS A 238 19.99 -9.12 16.82
N VAL A 239 19.24 -8.32 16.04
CA VAL A 239 19.54 -8.14 14.61
C VAL A 239 19.61 -6.65 14.28
N ASN A 240 20.79 -6.19 13.81
CA ASN A 240 20.97 -4.88 13.20
C ASN A 240 20.06 -4.80 11.98
N GLU A 241 19.09 -3.89 11.98
CA GLU A 241 18.29 -3.60 10.80
C GLU A 241 19.09 -2.73 9.83
N ASP A 242 20.07 -3.35 9.16
CA ASP A 242 20.92 -2.66 8.17
C ASP A 242 20.25 -2.54 6.79
N LEU A 243 18.93 -2.74 6.68
CA LEU A 243 18.23 -2.70 5.39
C LEU A 243 16.91 -1.94 5.46
N GLU A 244 16.93 -0.71 4.93
CA GLU A 244 15.76 0.15 4.74
C GLU A 244 14.68 -0.52 3.86
N TYR A 245 15.07 -1.38 2.92
CA TYR A 245 14.17 -2.04 1.97
C TYR A 245 13.19 -3.03 2.64
N TYR A 246 13.67 -3.85 3.59
CA TYR A 246 12.79 -4.74 4.37
C TYR A 246 11.71 -3.95 5.12
N SER A 247 12.06 -2.76 5.63
CA SER A 247 11.09 -1.89 6.31
C SER A 247 10.00 -1.38 5.36
N VAL A 248 10.27 -1.25 4.06
CA VAL A 248 9.30 -0.74 3.08
C VAL A 248 8.30 -1.83 2.69
N ILE A 249 8.75 -3.04 2.31
CA ILE A 249 7.84 -4.14 1.93
C ILE A 249 6.93 -4.55 3.09
N ARG A 250 7.48 -4.59 4.31
CA ARG A 250 6.69 -4.85 5.51
C ARG A 250 5.66 -3.77 5.77
N SER A 251 6.04 -2.50 5.63
CA SER A 251 5.08 -1.38 5.74
C SER A 251 3.97 -1.49 4.70
N ILE A 252 4.28 -1.89 3.47
CA ILE A 252 3.28 -2.14 2.41
C ILE A 252 2.30 -3.22 2.84
N ARG A 253 2.78 -4.41 3.20
CA ARG A 253 1.92 -5.52 3.65
C ARG A 253 1.08 -5.13 4.86
N ALA A 254 1.67 -4.40 5.81
CA ALA A 254 0.95 -3.90 6.98
C ALA A 254 -0.17 -2.92 6.60
N ILE A 255 0.08 -1.99 5.69
CA ILE A 255 -0.92 -1.04 5.18
C ILE A 255 -2.07 -1.78 4.48
N GLU A 256 -1.76 -2.75 3.62
CA GLU A 256 -2.80 -3.46 2.87
C GLU A 256 -3.74 -4.27 3.76
N ASN A 257 -3.19 -4.86 4.82
CA ASN A 257 -3.93 -5.70 5.75
C ASN A 257 -4.47 -4.94 6.98
N SER A 258 -4.37 -3.60 7.01
CA SER A 258 -4.95 -2.77 8.07
C SER A 258 -6.25 -2.08 7.65
N ASP A 259 -6.98 -1.53 8.62
CA ASP A 259 -8.11 -0.62 8.41
C ASP A 259 -7.68 0.83 8.65
N VAL A 260 -6.82 1.04 9.66
CA VAL A 260 -6.25 2.34 10.04
C VAL A 260 -4.73 2.24 10.14
N CYS A 261 -4.04 3.24 9.58
CA CYS A 261 -2.59 3.38 9.64
C CYS A 261 -2.21 4.56 10.56
N ILE A 262 -1.29 4.30 11.48
CA ILE A 262 -0.57 5.31 12.24
C ILE A 262 0.72 5.63 11.49
N LEU A 263 0.79 6.80 10.85
CA LEU A 263 2.00 7.31 10.21
C LEU A 263 2.87 8.03 11.24
N MET A 264 3.99 7.42 11.61
CA MET A 264 4.97 7.95 12.54
C MET A 264 5.96 8.88 11.83
N LEU A 265 5.98 10.14 12.22
CA LEU A 265 6.95 11.16 11.81
C LEU A 265 7.92 11.46 12.95
N ASP A 266 9.17 11.76 12.63
CA ASP A 266 10.18 12.17 13.61
C ASP A 266 10.22 13.70 13.73
N ALA A 267 9.88 14.23 14.92
CA ALA A 267 9.87 15.68 15.18
C ALA A 267 11.23 16.36 14.93
N THR A 268 12.34 15.63 15.06
CA THR A 268 13.69 16.17 14.93
C THR A 268 14.19 16.24 13.49
N ARG A 269 13.57 15.48 12.58
CA ARG A 269 14.00 15.36 11.17
C ARG A 269 13.02 15.95 10.16
N GLY A 270 11.82 16.33 10.60
CA GLY A 270 10.78 16.80 9.70
C GLY A 270 10.29 15.71 8.73
N ILE A 271 9.65 16.12 7.63
CA ILE A 271 9.04 15.22 6.64
C ILE A 271 10.02 15.01 5.47
N GLU A 272 10.36 13.76 5.21
CA GLU A 272 11.25 13.37 4.11
C GLU A 272 10.48 12.60 3.02
N SER A 273 11.13 12.33 1.87
CA SER A 273 10.52 11.63 0.73
C SER A 273 9.90 10.29 1.10
N GLN A 274 10.55 9.51 1.96
CA GLN A 274 10.04 8.20 2.37
C GLN A 274 8.77 8.31 3.23
N ASP A 275 8.55 9.39 4.00
CA ASP A 275 7.27 9.63 4.68
C ASP A 275 6.14 9.84 3.67
N LEU A 276 6.41 10.64 2.63
CA LEU A 276 5.46 10.92 1.54
C LEU A 276 5.12 9.65 0.76
N ASN A 277 6.09 8.77 0.55
CA ASN A 277 5.88 7.49 -0.12
C ASN A 277 4.98 6.56 0.68
N ILE A 278 5.22 6.42 1.99
CA ILE A 278 4.37 5.63 2.88
C ILE A 278 2.96 6.23 2.92
N PHE A 279 2.84 7.56 3.01
CA PHE A 279 1.55 8.25 2.94
C PHE A 279 0.80 7.99 1.62
N SER A 280 1.49 8.07 0.48
CA SER A 280 0.91 7.75 -0.83
C SER A 280 0.36 6.32 -0.87
N LEU A 281 1.07 5.36 -0.28
CA LEU A 281 0.62 3.97 -0.18
C LEU A 281 -0.63 3.83 0.69
N ILE A 282 -0.72 4.56 1.81
CA ILE A 282 -1.91 4.61 2.68
C ILE A 282 -3.12 5.12 1.89
N GLN A 283 -2.96 6.22 1.14
CA GLN A 283 -4.02 6.80 0.33
C GLN A 283 -4.48 5.87 -0.80
N LYS A 284 -3.53 5.31 -1.57
CA LYS A 284 -3.83 4.38 -2.68
C LYS A 284 -4.59 3.14 -2.20
N ASN A 285 -4.37 2.73 -0.96
CA ASN A 285 -5.07 1.62 -0.31
C ASN A 285 -6.34 2.05 0.44
N SER A 286 -6.70 3.34 0.38
CA SER A 286 -7.86 3.93 1.05
C SER A 286 -7.94 3.56 2.53
N LYS A 287 -6.81 3.62 3.23
CA LYS A 287 -6.72 3.31 4.66
C LYS A 287 -7.01 4.54 5.51
N GLY A 288 -7.56 4.33 6.71
CA GLY A 288 -7.67 5.41 7.69
C GLY A 288 -6.28 5.91 8.06
N LEU A 289 -6.13 7.18 8.40
CA LEU A 289 -4.85 7.80 8.68
C LEU A 289 -4.90 8.61 9.97
N ILE A 290 -3.91 8.36 10.81
CA ILE A 290 -3.53 9.24 11.92
C ILE A 290 -2.04 9.53 11.78
N VAL A 291 -1.66 10.80 11.90
CA VAL A 291 -0.27 11.21 11.88
C VAL A 291 0.22 11.41 13.31
N CYS A 292 1.26 10.67 13.69
CA CYS A 292 1.89 10.79 15.00
C CYS A 292 3.27 11.43 14.85
N VAL A 293 3.44 12.62 15.42
CA VAL A 293 4.72 13.31 15.47
C VAL A 293 5.43 12.88 16.74
N ASN A 294 6.36 11.92 16.60
CA ASN A 294 7.06 11.28 17.69
C ASN A 294 8.36 12.02 18.05
N LYS A 295 8.96 11.66 19.20
CA LYS A 295 10.13 12.33 19.80
C LYS A 295 9.85 13.78 20.20
N TRP A 296 8.58 14.09 20.50
CA TRP A 296 8.17 15.42 20.93
C TRP A 296 8.77 15.84 22.29
N ASP A 297 9.30 14.89 23.05
CA ASP A 297 10.09 15.13 24.24
C ASP A 297 11.38 15.93 23.95
N LEU A 298 11.98 15.75 22.77
CA LEU A 298 13.22 16.41 22.35
C LEU A 298 13.03 17.84 21.81
N VAL A 299 11.78 18.26 21.56
CA VAL A 299 11.50 19.62 21.09
C VAL A 299 11.48 20.57 22.29
N GLU A 300 12.35 21.59 22.29
CA GLU A 300 12.49 22.53 23.40
C GLU A 300 11.29 23.48 23.52
N ASP A 301 10.92 24.16 22.42
CA ASP A 301 9.77 25.06 22.39
C ASP A 301 8.48 24.28 22.06
N LYS A 302 7.63 24.13 23.08
CA LYS A 302 6.32 23.45 22.99
C LYS A 302 5.15 24.44 22.95
N SER A 303 5.40 25.69 22.57
CA SER A 303 4.37 26.71 22.43
C SER A 303 3.32 26.33 21.38
N ASN A 304 2.10 26.85 21.54
CA ASN A 304 1.02 26.63 20.58
C ASN A 304 1.36 27.15 19.17
N ALA A 305 2.24 28.16 19.07
CA ALA A 305 2.72 28.67 17.79
C ALA A 305 3.54 27.60 17.06
N VAL A 306 4.50 26.97 17.73
CA VAL A 306 5.33 25.90 17.16
C VAL A 306 4.48 24.71 16.76
N ILE A 307 3.55 24.27 17.63
CA ILE A 307 2.62 23.16 17.32
C ILE A 307 1.86 23.44 16.01
N LYS A 308 1.27 24.63 15.86
CA LYS A 308 0.55 25.03 14.64
C LYS A 308 1.45 25.07 13.40
N THR A 309 2.70 25.51 13.55
CA THR A 309 3.67 25.52 12.45
C THR A 309 3.94 24.10 11.96
N PHE A 310 4.14 23.14 12.87
CA PHE A 310 4.30 21.73 12.50
C PHE A 310 3.05 21.17 11.82
N GLU A 311 1.86 21.41 12.38
CA GLU A 311 0.60 20.95 11.79
C GLU A 311 0.40 21.48 10.36
N ASN A 312 0.65 22.77 10.15
CA ASN A 312 0.51 23.40 8.83
C ASN A 312 1.52 22.82 7.83
N ALA A 313 2.79 22.66 8.23
CA ALA A 313 3.82 22.08 7.38
C ALA A 313 3.49 20.62 6.99
N ILE A 314 2.94 19.84 7.93
CA ILE A 314 2.46 18.48 7.66
C ILE A 314 1.31 18.50 6.66
N ARG A 315 0.30 19.34 6.87
CA ARG A 315 -0.85 19.42 5.97
C ARG A 315 -0.48 19.90 4.57
N GLU A 316 0.45 20.84 4.46
CA GLU A 316 0.94 21.33 3.17
C GLU A 316 1.67 20.22 2.40
N ARG A 317 2.55 19.47 3.06
CA ARG A 317 3.31 18.38 2.45
C ARG A 317 2.46 17.15 2.12
N LEU A 318 1.39 16.92 2.87
CA LEU A 318 0.48 15.78 2.70
C LEU A 318 -0.78 16.14 1.89
N ALA A 319 -0.86 17.36 1.35
CA ALA A 319 -1.91 17.74 0.42
C ALA A 319 -1.99 16.77 -0.78
N PRO A 320 -3.18 16.58 -1.39
CA PRO A 320 -4.44 17.27 -1.12
C PRO A 320 -5.25 16.71 0.05
N PHE A 321 -4.95 15.51 0.55
CA PHE A 321 -5.67 14.94 1.69
C PHE A 321 -5.13 15.52 2.98
N THR A 322 -5.82 16.48 3.57
CA THR A 322 -5.36 17.19 4.78
C THR A 322 -6.24 16.96 6.00
N ASP A 323 -7.37 16.26 5.82
CA ASP A 323 -8.36 15.98 6.85
C ASP A 323 -8.00 14.70 7.63
N PHE A 324 -7.02 14.82 8.51
CA PHE A 324 -6.59 13.75 9.40
C PHE A 324 -6.11 14.27 10.77
N PRO A 325 -6.26 13.48 11.85
CA PRO A 325 -5.73 13.81 13.16
C PRO A 325 -4.20 13.84 13.17
N ILE A 326 -3.64 14.85 13.86
CA ILE A 326 -2.20 14.95 14.15
C ILE A 326 -2.02 14.89 15.66
N ILE A 327 -1.18 13.98 16.15
CA ILE A 327 -0.92 13.80 17.57
C ILE A 327 0.59 13.88 17.82
N PHE A 328 1.00 14.84 18.65
CA PHE A 328 2.38 14.95 19.13
C PHE A 328 2.58 14.04 20.33
N ILE A 329 3.49 13.09 20.21
CA ILE A 329 3.73 12.01 21.18
C ILE A 329 5.21 11.84 21.50
N SER A 330 5.47 11.10 22.58
CA SER A 330 6.78 10.53 22.85
C SER A 330 6.60 9.07 23.23
N ALA A 331 6.99 8.16 22.34
CA ALA A 331 6.97 6.74 22.60
C ALA A 331 7.93 6.34 23.75
N LEU A 332 9.04 7.09 23.92
CA LEU A 332 10.04 6.84 24.96
C LEU A 332 9.49 7.18 26.36
N THR A 333 8.92 8.37 26.51
CA THR A 333 8.38 8.84 27.81
C THR A 333 6.91 8.44 28.01
N LYS A 334 6.33 7.71 27.06
CA LYS A 334 4.90 7.33 27.01
C LYS A 334 3.94 8.53 27.00
N GLN A 335 4.40 9.71 26.59
CA GLN A 335 3.55 10.89 26.52
C GLN A 335 2.50 10.73 25.42
N ARG A 336 1.22 10.86 25.80
CA ARG A 336 0.04 10.88 24.90
C ARG A 336 -0.16 9.62 24.04
N ILE A 337 0.48 8.50 24.38
CA ILE A 337 0.34 7.25 23.62
C ILE A 337 -1.10 6.68 23.66
N PHE A 338 -1.82 6.86 24.78
CA PHE A 338 -3.22 6.43 24.90
C PHE A 338 -4.16 7.23 24.00
N LYS A 339 -3.92 8.54 23.85
CA LYS A 339 -4.67 9.40 22.93
C LYS A 339 -4.58 8.92 21.48
N VAL A 340 -3.45 8.32 21.10
CA VAL A 340 -3.31 7.72 19.76
C VAL A 340 -4.31 6.58 19.58
N LEU A 341 -4.41 5.70 20.56
CA LEU A 341 -5.30 4.54 20.47
C LEU A 341 -6.78 4.95 20.48
N GLU A 342 -7.15 5.92 21.31
CA GLU A 342 -8.50 6.52 21.31
C GLU A 342 -8.85 7.10 19.93
N GLU A 343 -7.93 7.84 19.32
CA GLU A 343 -8.15 8.43 18.00
C GLU A 343 -8.24 7.37 16.91
N VAL A 344 -7.48 6.27 17.00
CA VAL A 344 -7.60 5.16 16.03
C VAL A 344 -9.00 4.57 16.04
N GLN A 345 -9.56 4.36 17.23
CA GLN A 345 -10.93 3.88 17.35
C GLN A 345 -11.91 4.87 16.72
N GLN A 346 -11.78 6.17 17.00
CA GLN A 346 -12.64 7.20 16.41
C GLN A 346 -12.53 7.24 14.88
N VAL A 347 -11.32 7.15 14.32
CA VAL A 347 -11.11 7.09 12.86
C VAL A 347 -11.75 5.84 12.27
N TYR A 348 -11.66 4.69 12.93
CA TYR A 348 -12.33 3.47 12.50
C TYR A 348 -13.86 3.57 12.56
N GLU A 349 -14.42 4.19 13.59
CA GLU A 349 -15.85 4.46 13.72
C GLU A 349 -16.34 5.42 12.62
N ARG A 350 -15.60 6.51 12.35
CA ARG A 350 -15.86 7.44 11.23
C ARG A 350 -15.82 6.70 9.89
N ARG A 351 -14.87 5.77 9.71
CA ARG A 351 -14.76 4.91 8.52
C ARG A 351 -15.96 4.00 8.33
N SER A 352 -16.52 3.49 9.42
CA SER A 352 -17.66 2.56 9.40
C SER A 352 -19.01 3.27 9.41
N LYS A 353 -19.03 4.61 9.46
CA LYS A 353 -20.23 5.42 9.57
C LYS A 353 -21.12 5.28 8.33
N ARG A 354 -22.39 4.95 8.55
CA ARG A 354 -23.40 4.85 7.50
C ARG A 354 -24.44 5.96 7.60
N ILE A 355 -24.62 6.68 6.50
CA ILE A 355 -25.56 7.79 6.40
C ILE A 355 -26.80 7.32 5.63
N PRO A 356 -28.01 7.48 6.19
CA PRO A 356 -29.24 7.16 5.49
C PRO A 356 -29.36 7.91 4.17
N THR A 357 -29.79 7.21 3.12
CA THR A 357 -29.87 7.78 1.78
C THR A 357 -30.84 8.96 1.71
N SER A 358 -31.93 8.96 2.46
CA SER A 358 -32.84 10.10 2.57
C SER A 358 -32.11 11.36 3.03
N LYS A 359 -31.35 11.27 4.12
CA LYS A 359 -30.56 12.37 4.70
C LYS A 359 -29.46 12.85 3.74
N LEU A 360 -28.81 11.94 3.02
CA LEU A 360 -27.84 12.32 1.98
C LEU A 360 -28.49 13.17 0.89
N ASN A 361 -29.64 12.76 0.37
CA ASN A 361 -30.32 13.48 -0.70
C ASN A 361 -30.90 14.82 -0.22
N GLU A 362 -31.47 14.86 0.98
CA GLU A 362 -32.00 16.07 1.61
C GLU A 362 -30.94 17.18 1.71
N VAL A 363 -29.69 16.81 2.03
CA VAL A 363 -28.58 17.76 2.19
C VAL A 363 -27.89 18.04 0.85
N MET A 364 -27.53 17.00 0.10
CA MET A 364 -26.65 17.16 -1.07
C MET A 364 -27.37 17.69 -2.31
N LEU A 365 -28.63 17.31 -2.55
CA LEU A 365 -29.33 17.74 -3.78
C LEU A 365 -29.51 19.26 -3.82
N PRO A 366 -29.95 19.95 -2.75
CA PRO A 366 -30.04 21.42 -2.77
C PRO A 366 -28.70 22.12 -3.02
N ILE A 367 -27.60 21.59 -2.46
CA ILE A 367 -26.24 22.13 -2.66
C ILE A 367 -25.83 22.00 -4.13
N ILE A 368 -26.12 20.85 -4.74
CA ILE A 368 -25.84 20.57 -6.16
C ILE A 368 -26.72 21.43 -7.06
N GLU A 369 -27.99 21.65 -6.72
CA GLU A 369 -28.88 22.53 -7.48
C GLU A 369 -28.40 23.98 -7.46
N ALA A 370 -27.90 24.46 -6.32
CA ALA A 370 -27.32 25.80 -6.19
C ALA A 370 -25.99 25.94 -6.95
N THR A 371 -25.19 24.87 -7.00
CA THR A 371 -23.89 24.82 -7.70
C THR A 371 -23.85 23.62 -8.64
N PRO A 372 -24.52 23.68 -9.81
CA PRO A 372 -24.63 22.53 -10.71
C PRO A 372 -23.29 22.22 -11.40
N PRO A 373 -23.08 20.96 -11.85
CA PRO A 373 -21.89 20.64 -12.62
C PRO A 373 -21.84 21.48 -13.90
N PRO A 374 -20.65 21.97 -14.32
CA PRO A 374 -20.53 22.79 -15.52
C PRO A 374 -21.06 22.09 -16.77
N ALA A 375 -21.87 22.79 -17.56
CA ALA A 375 -22.35 22.28 -18.83
C ALA A 375 -21.18 22.02 -19.78
N THR A 376 -21.23 20.89 -20.49
CA THR A 376 -20.20 20.49 -21.45
C THR A 376 -20.87 20.25 -22.80
N LYS A 377 -20.33 20.84 -23.88
CA LYS A 377 -20.88 20.75 -25.24
C LYS A 377 -22.38 21.12 -25.32
N GLY A 378 -22.79 22.17 -24.61
CA GLY A 378 -24.17 22.69 -24.61
C GLY A 378 -25.19 21.80 -23.89
N LYS A 379 -24.77 20.74 -23.21
CA LYS A 379 -25.64 19.82 -22.48
C LYS A 379 -25.43 19.96 -20.98
N TYR A 380 -26.55 20.03 -20.26
CA TYR A 380 -26.58 20.16 -18.80
C TYR A 380 -26.47 18.79 -18.12
N ILE A 381 -25.60 18.73 -17.12
CA ILE A 381 -25.45 17.56 -16.26
C ILE A 381 -26.41 17.73 -15.07
N LYS A 382 -27.25 16.74 -14.84
CA LYS A 382 -28.19 16.69 -13.72
C LYS A 382 -27.87 15.47 -12.87
N ILE A 383 -27.51 15.71 -11.61
CA ILE A 383 -27.41 14.67 -10.59
C ILE A 383 -28.78 14.57 -9.93
N LYS A 384 -29.38 13.37 -9.95
CA LYS A 384 -30.76 13.15 -9.50
C LYS A 384 -30.84 12.50 -8.12
N TYR A 385 -29.78 11.82 -7.72
CA TYR A 385 -29.80 10.93 -6.58
C TYR A 385 -28.37 10.67 -6.10
N VAL A 386 -28.22 10.55 -4.78
CA VAL A 386 -26.96 10.23 -4.11
C VAL A 386 -27.21 9.09 -3.14
N MET A 387 -26.29 8.13 -3.04
CA MET A 387 -26.33 7.11 -1.99
C MET A 387 -24.92 6.76 -1.51
N GLN A 388 -24.81 6.26 -0.29
CA GLN A 388 -23.59 5.61 0.19
C GLN A 388 -23.60 4.13 -0.19
N LEU A 389 -22.51 3.67 -0.81
CA LEU A 389 -22.29 2.26 -1.15
C LEU A 389 -21.89 1.46 0.10
N PRO A 390 -22.26 0.17 0.20
CA PRO A 390 -21.91 -0.70 1.32
C PRO A 390 -20.46 -1.19 1.19
N THR A 391 -19.49 -0.30 1.34
CA THR A 391 -18.06 -0.58 1.21
C THR A 391 -17.33 -0.26 2.50
N ALA A 392 -16.19 -0.91 2.75
CA ALA A 392 -15.35 -0.70 3.94
C ALA A 392 -14.75 0.72 4.04
N VAL A 393 -14.73 1.47 2.93
CA VAL A 393 -14.36 2.88 2.86
C VAL A 393 -15.63 3.66 2.55
N PRO A 394 -15.92 4.79 3.21
CA PRO A 394 -17.05 5.65 2.86
C PRO A 394 -17.01 6.02 1.37
N SER A 395 -17.94 5.43 0.61
CA SER A 395 -18.01 5.60 -0.84
C SER A 395 -19.39 6.09 -1.23
N PHE A 396 -19.45 7.17 -1.99
CA PHE A 396 -20.70 7.83 -2.36
C PHE A 396 -20.88 7.77 -3.87
N ALA A 397 -22.03 7.26 -4.31
CA ALA A 397 -22.41 7.22 -5.70
C ALA A 397 -23.44 8.32 -5.99
N PHE A 398 -23.07 9.24 -6.89
CA PHE A 398 -23.91 10.30 -7.42
C PHE A 398 -24.39 9.87 -8.81
N PHE A 399 -25.71 9.76 -8.97
CA PHE A 399 -26.32 9.31 -10.22
C PHE A 399 -26.65 10.49 -11.10
N ALA A 400 -25.94 10.60 -12.21
CA ALA A 400 -26.04 11.68 -13.19
C ALA A 400 -26.55 11.16 -14.53
N ASN A 401 -27.18 12.03 -15.32
CA ASN A 401 -27.52 11.73 -16.72
C ASN A 401 -26.30 11.59 -17.64
N LEU A 402 -25.18 12.24 -17.29
CA LEU A 402 -23.96 12.33 -18.11
C LEU A 402 -22.72 12.23 -17.22
N PRO A 403 -22.50 11.08 -16.55
CA PRO A 403 -21.44 10.89 -15.56
C PRO A 403 -20.03 11.15 -16.12
N GLN A 404 -19.80 10.78 -17.38
CA GLN A 404 -18.53 10.92 -18.09
C GLN A 404 -18.11 12.39 -18.31
N TRP A 405 -19.00 13.35 -18.11
CA TRP A 405 -18.71 14.78 -18.23
C TRP A 405 -18.50 15.50 -16.90
N VAL A 406 -18.66 14.80 -15.77
CA VAL A 406 -18.33 15.34 -14.46
C VAL A 406 -16.82 15.28 -14.24
N LYS A 407 -16.18 16.45 -14.34
CA LYS A 407 -14.73 16.62 -14.18
C LYS A 407 -14.30 16.58 -12.72
N GLU A 408 -13.02 16.32 -12.52
CA GLU A 408 -12.38 16.19 -11.20
C GLU A 408 -12.61 17.37 -10.23
N PRO A 409 -12.55 18.65 -10.66
CA PRO A 409 -12.83 19.76 -9.74
C PRO A 409 -14.21 19.70 -9.10
N TYR A 410 -15.22 19.23 -9.85
CA TYR A 410 -16.57 19.07 -9.31
C TYR A 410 -16.68 17.86 -8.38
N ARG A 411 -15.93 16.78 -8.64
CA ARG A 411 -15.84 15.64 -7.71
C ARG A 411 -15.24 16.05 -6.37
N ARG A 412 -14.16 16.83 -6.39
CA ARG A 412 -13.56 17.43 -5.18
C ARG A 412 -14.53 18.36 -4.45
N PHE A 413 -15.33 19.15 -5.17
CA PHE A 413 -16.40 19.94 -4.57
C PHE A 413 -17.39 19.04 -3.82
N LEU A 414 -17.88 17.96 -4.43
CA LEU A 414 -18.80 17.03 -3.77
C LEU A 414 -18.17 16.36 -2.53
N GLU A 415 -16.90 15.96 -2.61
CA GLU A 415 -16.17 15.42 -1.46
C GLU A 415 -16.10 16.44 -0.31
N ASN A 416 -15.70 17.68 -0.60
CA ASN A 416 -15.60 18.74 0.40
C ASN A 416 -16.96 19.05 1.06
N GLN A 417 -18.04 19.02 0.28
CA GLN A 417 -19.40 19.19 0.81
C GLN A 417 -19.80 18.04 1.74
N ILE A 418 -19.43 16.79 1.40
CA ILE A 418 -19.64 15.65 2.32
C ILE A 418 -18.85 15.86 3.61
N ARG A 419 -17.55 16.20 3.54
CA ARG A 419 -16.71 16.43 4.73
C ARG A 419 -17.22 17.57 5.61
N ALA A 420 -17.80 18.61 5.02
CA ALA A 420 -18.36 19.74 5.76
C ALA A 420 -19.63 19.38 6.55
N HIS A 421 -20.43 18.41 6.08
CA HIS A 421 -21.69 18.02 6.71
C HIS A 421 -21.58 16.76 7.59
N TRP A 422 -20.57 15.93 7.34
CA TRP A 422 -20.34 14.70 8.10
C TRP A 422 -18.86 14.55 8.43
N ASP A 423 -18.58 14.36 9.72
CA ASP A 423 -17.22 14.05 10.18
C ASP A 423 -16.76 12.69 9.64
N PHE A 424 -15.75 12.76 8.77
CA PHE A 424 -14.98 11.66 8.19
C PHE A 424 -13.48 11.92 8.36
N SER A 425 -13.09 12.68 9.39
CA SER A 425 -11.69 13.02 9.62
C SER A 425 -10.83 11.78 9.84
N GLY A 426 -9.68 11.75 9.17
CA GLY A 426 -8.78 10.59 9.13
C GLY A 426 -9.24 9.50 8.17
N THR A 427 -10.35 9.67 7.45
CA THR A 427 -10.87 8.67 6.51
C THR A 427 -10.90 9.19 5.07
N PRO A 428 -10.36 8.44 4.10
CA PRO A 428 -10.54 8.76 2.68
C PRO A 428 -11.99 8.54 2.25
N ILE A 429 -12.49 9.38 1.35
CA ILE A 429 -13.84 9.27 0.81
C ILE A 429 -13.74 9.02 -0.69
N ASN A 430 -14.48 8.04 -1.20
CA ASN A 430 -14.56 7.79 -2.63
C ASN A 430 -15.81 8.43 -3.22
N ILE A 431 -15.65 9.21 -4.29
CA ILE A 431 -16.75 9.82 -5.04
C ILE A 431 -16.88 9.14 -6.41
N PHE A 432 -17.98 8.43 -6.59
CA PHE A 432 -18.34 7.81 -7.86
C PHE A 432 -19.46 8.60 -8.53
N ILE A 433 -19.30 8.89 -9.82
CA ILE A 433 -20.38 9.41 -10.65
C ILE A 433 -20.81 8.29 -11.58
N ARG A 434 -22.09 7.91 -11.51
CA ARG A 434 -22.64 6.78 -12.27
C ARG A 434 -23.81 7.21 -13.14
N GLU A 435 -24.01 6.50 -14.24
CA GLU A 435 -25.27 6.58 -14.99
C GLU A 435 -26.36 5.85 -14.20
N LYS A 436 -27.60 6.34 -14.31
CA LYS A 436 -28.73 5.72 -13.62
C LYS A 436 -29.16 4.43 -14.30
#